data_AF-A0A2E3CUX1-F1
#
_entry.id   AF-A0A2E3CUX1-F1
#
_cell.length_a   1.000
_cell.length_b   1.000
_cell.length_c   1.000
_cell.angle_alpha   90.00
_cell.angle_beta   90.00
_cell.angle_gamma   90.00
#
_symmetry.space_group_name_H-M   'P 1'
#
loop_
_entity.id
_entity.type
_entity.pdbx_description
1 polymer ?
#
loop_
_entity_poly.entity_id
_entity_poly.type
_entity_poly.pdbx_seq_one_letter_code
_entity_poly.pdbx_strand_id
1 'polypeptide(L)' 'MITFDDGRDRTLSSREAERRQLEEDMKHFLSGGGQIQQIDKDVRMDPPRKPESNYGSRPI' A
#
# COMPACT_ATOMS: atom_id res chain seq x y z
N MET A 1 6.12 15.27 -11.36
CA MET A 1 7.06 15.78 -10.33
C MET A 1 7.69 14.58 -9.65
N ILE A 2 8.98 14.35 -9.82
CA ILE A 2 9.70 13.30 -9.11
C ILE A 2 10.20 13.94 -7.81
N THR A 3 9.58 13.60 -6.68
CA THR A 3 10.02 14.07 -5.36
C THR A 3 11.26 13.28 -4.96
N PHE A 4 12.43 13.94 -4.97
CA PHE A 4 13.66 13.36 -4.47
C PHE A 4 13.60 13.34 -2.93
N ASP A 5 13.64 12.15 -2.35
CA ASP A 5 13.60 11.92 -0.89
C ASP A 5 14.99 12.28 -0.28
N ASP A 6 15.25 13.57 -0.07
CA ASP A 6 16.50 14.16 0.46
C ASP A 6 16.68 13.93 1.98
N GLY A 7 16.00 12.94 2.56
CA GLY A 7 16.11 12.59 3.99
C GLY A 7 15.52 13.61 4.98
N ARG A 8 15.29 14.86 4.58
CA ARG A 8 14.63 15.92 5.39
C ARG A 8 13.18 15.57 5.72
N ASP A 9 12.51 14.86 4.81
CA ASP A 9 11.13 14.37 4.98
C ASP A 9 11.04 13.08 5.81
N ARG A 10 12.19 12.49 6.18
CA ARG A 10 12.27 11.30 7.04
C ARG A 10 12.32 11.64 8.54
N THR A 11 12.37 12.92 8.90
CA THR A 11 12.32 13.32 10.30
C THR A 11 10.89 13.24 10.84
N LEU A 12 10.76 12.86 12.12
CA LEU A 12 9.44 12.70 12.76
C LEU A 12 8.63 14.00 12.79
N SER A 13 9.29 15.15 12.84
CA SER A 13 8.66 16.47 12.82
C SER A 13 8.13 16.87 11.44
N SER A 14 8.84 16.52 10.36
CA SER A 14 8.37 16.80 8.99
C SER A 14 7.07 16.08 8.66
N ARG A 15 6.86 14.89 9.27
CA ARG A 15 5.65 14.07 9.08
C ARG A 15 4.54 14.36 10.08
N GLU A 16 4.71 15.31 11.00
CA GLU A 16 3.72 15.55 12.04
C GLU A 16 2.42 16.12 11.46
N ALA A 17 2.52 17.03 10.47
CA ALA A 17 1.36 17.54 9.76
C ALA A 17 0.60 16.44 9.00
N GLU A 18 1.32 15.58 8.28
CA GLU A 18 0.74 14.42 7.58
C GLU A 18 0.08 13.44 8.57
N ARG A 19 0.71 13.20 9.73
CA ARG A 19 0.15 12.33 10.77
C ARG A 19 -1.15 12.90 11.33
N ARG A 20 -1.20 14.21 11.62
CA ARG A 20 -2.42 14.86 12.11
C ARG A 20 -3.55 14.78 11.08
N GLN A 21 -3.25 15.02 9.80
CA GLN A 21 -4.24 14.88 8.73
C GLN A 21 -4.78 13.45 8.66
N LEU A 22 -3.89 12.44 8.69
CA LEU A 22 -4.29 11.03 8.68
C LEU A 22 -5.16 10.68 9.89
N GLU A 23 -4.84 11.20 11.08
CA GLU A 23 -5.64 10.99 12.29
C GLU A 23 -7.05 11.58 12.17
N GLU A 24 -7.20 12.76 11.58
CA GLU A 24 -8.50 13.36 11.30
C GLU A 24 -9.30 12.53 10.29
N ASP A 25 -8.67 12.15 9.18
CA ASP A 25 -9.30 11.33 8.14
C ASP A 25 -9.76 9.97 8.69
N MET A 26 -8.95 9.33 9.55
CA MET A 26 -9.33 8.09 10.24
C MET A 26 -10.56 8.29 11.14
N LYS A 27 -10.62 9.38 11.91
CA LYS A 27 -11.79 9.68 12.75
C LYS A 27 -13.05 9.92 11.91
N HIS A 28 -12.93 10.64 10.80
CA HIS A 28 -14.04 10.84 9.87
C HIS A 28 -14.51 9.53 9.25
N PHE A 29 -13.60 8.65 8.84
CA PHE A 29 -13.94 7.35 8.29
C PHE A 29 -14.69 6.46 9.30
N LEU A 30 -14.19 6.36 10.53
CA LEU A 30 -14.81 5.56 11.58
C LEU A 30 -16.16 6.13 12.04
N SER A 31 -16.27 7.47 12.19
CA SER A 31 -17.54 8.11 12.55
C SER A 31 -18.59 8.04 11.45
N GLY A 32 -18.17 8.00 10.18
CA GLY A 32 -19.04 7.77 9.02
C GLY A 32 -19.55 6.32 8.87
N GLY A 33 -19.18 5.42 9.79
CA GLY A 33 -19.58 4.02 9.75
C GLY A 33 -18.63 3.10 8.96
N GLY A 34 -17.47 3.61 8.55
CA GLY A 34 -16.39 2.79 8.00
C GLY A 34 -15.78 1.87 9.06
N GLN A 35 -15.28 0.71 8.64
CA GLN A 35 -14.65 -0.28 9.52
C GLN A 35 -13.26 -0.65 9.00
N ILE A 36 -12.31 -0.76 9.91
CA ILE A 36 -10.96 -1.24 9.62
C ILE A 36 -10.99 -2.77 9.74
N GLN A 37 -10.66 -3.46 8.64
CA GLN A 37 -10.57 -4.91 8.61
C GLN A 37 -9.11 -5.33 8.72
N GLN A 38 -8.83 -6.28 9.60
CA GLN A 38 -7.52 -6.92 9.66
C GLN A 38 -7.48 -8.04 8.62
N ILE A 39 -6.49 -8.00 7.73
CA ILE A 39 -6.31 -8.99 6.66
C ILE A 39 -5.09 -9.85 7.01
N ASP A 40 -5.25 -11.17 6.92
CA ASP A 40 -4.16 -12.12 7.14
C ASP A 40 -3.11 -12.04 6.03
N LYS A 41 -1.85 -12.32 6.39
CA LYS A 41 -0.68 -12.16 5.50
C LYS A 41 -0.76 -12.99 4.21
N ASP A 42 -1.48 -14.11 4.25
CA ASP A 42 -1.57 -15.06 3.15
C ASP A 42 -2.84 -14.88 2.30
N VAL A 43 -3.63 -13.82 2.54
CA VAL A 43 -4.80 -13.50 1.73
C VAL A 43 -4.36 -12.70 0.51
N ARG A 44 -4.52 -13.30 -0.66
CA ARG A 44 -4.42 -12.61 -1.95
C ARG A 44 -5.79 -12.59 -2.61
N MET A 45 -6.16 -11.43 -3.14
CA MET A 45 -7.37 -11.28 -3.96
C MET A 45 -7.22 -11.92 -5.34
N ASP A 46 -5.98 -12.02 -5.83
CA ASP A 46 -5.69 -12.68 -7.09
C ASP A 46 -5.63 -14.20 -6.90
N PRO A 47 -6.47 -14.98 -7.61
CA PRO A 47 -6.33 -16.43 -7.62
C PRO A 47 -4.99 -16.84 -8.24
N PRO A 48 -4.46 -18.02 -7.90
CA PRO A 48 -3.28 -18.56 -8.56
C PRO A 48 -3.47 -18.56 -10.08
N ARG A 49 -2.56 -17.90 -10.81
CA ARG A 49 -2.61 -17.91 -12.28
C ARG A 49 -2.19 -19.29 -12.78
N LYS A 50 -2.84 -19.74 -13.85
CA LYS A 50 -2.44 -20.97 -14.54
C LYS A 50 -0.97 -20.84 -15.00
N PRO A 51 -0.16 -21.91 -14.87
CA PRO A 51 1.18 -21.89 -15.42
C PRO A 51 1.10 -21.85 -16.96
N GLU A 52 1.74 -20.86 -17.56
CA GLU A 52 1.94 -20.82 -19.01
C GLU A 52 3.14 -21.72 -19.37
N SER A 53 2.91 -22.72 -20.24
CA SER A 53 3.99 -23.57 -20.74
C SER A 53 4.72 -22.85 -21.88
N ASN A 54 5.83 -22.18 -21.57
CA ASN A 54 6.69 -21.52 -22.56
C ASN A 54 7.91 -22.38 -22.96
N TYR A 55 7.80 -23.70 -22.81
CA TYR A 55 8.86 -24.63 -23.20
C TYR A 55 8.95 -24.72 -24.73
N GLY A 56 10.14 -24.55 -25.30
CA GLY A 56 10.38 -24.65 -26.75
C GLY A 56 10.10 -23.40 -27.58
N SER A 57 9.81 -22.25 -26.97
CA SER A 57 9.61 -20.97 -27.68
C SER A 57 10.90 -20.30 -28.16
N ARG A 58 12.05 -20.81 -27.71
CA ARG A 58 13.37 -20.38 -28.17
C ARG A 58 13.94 -21.49 -29.05
N PRO A 59 14.36 -21.20 -30.29
CA PRO A 59 15.08 -22.17 -31.10
C PRO A 59 16.38 -22.57 -30.41
N ILE A 60 16.73 -23.86 -30.52
CA ILE A 60 17.99 -24.44 -30.04
C ILE A 60 19.15 -24.10 -30.98
#